data_AF-A0A929XBB2-F1
#
_entry.id   AF-A0A929XBB2-F1
#
_cell.length_a   1.000
_cell.length_b   1.000
_cell.length_c   1.000
_cell.angle_alpha   90.00
_cell.angle_beta   90.00
_cell.angle_gamma   90.00
#
_symmetry.space_group_name_H-M   'P 1'
#
loop_
_entity.id
_entity.type
_entity.pdbx_description
1 polymer ?
#
loop_
_entity_poly.entity_id
_entity_poly.type
_entity_poly.pdbx_seq_one_letter_code
_entity_poly.pdbx_strand_id
1 'polypeptide(L)' 'INTKAQVIDAASGEPIAGLYAAGEITGGVHGASRLGTMSMADCMVFGMVAAENI' A
#
# COMPACT_ATOMS: atom_id res chain seq x y z
N ILE A 1 4.14 -0.67 -2.66
CA ILE A 1 3.07 -1.66 -2.87
C ILE A 1 2.47 -1.46 -4.26
N ASN A 2 1.83 -2.48 -4.84
CA ASN A 2 1.01 -2.31 -6.04
C ASN A 2 -0.46 -1.99 -5.66
N THR A 3 -1.34 -1.87 -6.67
CA THR A 3 -2.77 -1.60 -6.48
C THR A 3 -3.55 -2.72 -5.79
N LYS A 4 -2.92 -3.88 -5.55
CA LYS A 4 -3.45 -5.02 -4.77
C LYS A 4 -2.88 -5.08 -3.36
N ALA A 5 -2.26 -3.99 -2.89
CA ALA A 5 -1.59 -3.89 -1.59
C ALA A 5 -0.42 -4.89 -1.37
N GLN A 6 0.09 -5.51 -2.43
CA GLN A 6 1.24 -6.43 -2.34
C GLN A 6 2.54 -5.64 -2.22
N VAL A 7 3.43 -6.09 -1.32
CA VAL A 7 4.78 -5.52 -1.20
C VAL A 7 5.62 -5.94 -2.41
N ILE A 8 6.34 -4.99 -2.98
CA ILE A 8 7.19 -5.20 -4.14
C ILE A 8 8.63 -5.31 -3.68
N ASP A 9 9.30 -6.39 -4.09
CA ASP A 9 10.73 -6.57 -3.86
C ASP A 9 11.53 -5.54 -4.68
N ALA A 10 12.53 -4.92 -4.03
CA ALA A 10 13.28 -3.84 -4.63
C ALA A 10 14.26 -4.30 -5.73
N ALA A 11 14.73 -5.56 -5.67
CA ALA A 11 15.73 -6.09 -6.59
C ALA A 11 15.08 -6.66 -7.86
N SER A 12 13.98 -7.42 -7.70
CA SER A 12 13.26 -8.08 -8.78
C SER A 12 12.13 -7.25 -9.37
N GLY A 13 11.56 -6.31 -8.60
CA GLY A 13 10.36 -5.58 -9.00
C GLY A 13 9.07 -6.41 -8.93
N GLU A 14 9.15 -7.65 -8.44
CA GLU A 14 8.03 -8.57 -8.36
C GLU A 14 7.36 -8.54 -6.96
N PRO A 15 6.07 -8.91 -6.86
CA PRO A 15 5.39 -9.04 -5.59
C PRO A 15 6.01 -10.13 -4.71
N ILE A 16 6.21 -9.82 -3.42
CA ILE A 16 6.60 -10.82 -2.41
C ILE A 16 5.36 -11.61 -2.00
N ALA A 17 5.37 -12.92 -2.25
CA ALA A 17 4.24 -13.79 -1.95
C ALA A 17 3.85 -13.76 -0.47
N GLY A 18 2.56 -13.52 -0.19
CA GLY A 18 2.02 -13.48 1.17
C GLY A 18 2.31 -12.20 1.97
N LEU A 19 3.03 -11.23 1.40
CA LEU A 19 3.38 -10.00 2.08
C LEU A 19 2.58 -8.80 1.54
N TYR A 20 1.77 -8.22 2.42
CA TYR A 20 0.89 -7.08 2.13
C TYR A 20 1.19 -5.92 3.07
N ALA A 21 0.97 -4.70 2.62
CA ALA A 21 1.10 -3.50 3.43
C ALA A 21 0.03 -2.47 3.07
N ALA A 22 -0.41 -1.71 4.06
CA ALA A 22 -1.46 -0.70 3.91
C ALA A 22 -1.22 0.50 4.82
N GLY A 23 -1.69 1.67 4.39
CA GLY A 23 -1.60 2.92 5.16
C GLY A 23 -0.20 3.56 5.13
N GLU A 24 0.10 4.36 6.16
CA GLU A 24 1.24 5.29 6.19
C GLU A 24 2.63 4.62 6.13
N ILE A 25 2.72 3.31 6.41
CA ILE A 25 3.95 2.54 6.18
C ILE A 25 4.29 2.40 4.69
N THR A 26 3.31 2.65 3.81
CA THR A 26 3.46 2.54 2.36
C THR A 26 3.91 3.85 1.73
N GLY A 27 4.68 3.74 0.64
CA GLY A 27 5.08 4.88 -0.18
C GLY A 27 4.30 4.94 -1.50
N GLY A 28 4.25 6.13 -2.10
CA GLY A 28 3.75 6.36 -3.46
C GLY A 28 2.37 7.02 -3.53
N VAL A 29 1.42 6.65 -2.66
CA VAL A 29 0.02 7.10 -2.70
C VAL A 29 -0.11 8.64 -2.69
N HIS A 30 0.77 9.32 -1.95
CA HIS A 30 0.72 10.77 -1.76
C HIS A 30 1.84 11.54 -2.47
N GLY A 31 2.80 10.86 -3.11
CA GLY A 31 3.95 11.53 -3.73
C GLY A 31 4.73 12.42 -2.75
N ALA A 32 5.06 13.64 -3.18
CA ALA A 32 5.87 14.58 -2.40
C ALA A 32 5.11 15.28 -1.26
N SER A 33 3.78 15.34 -1.31
CA SER A 33 2.96 16.01 -0.30
C SER A 33 1.60 15.35 -0.16
N ARG A 34 1.24 15.03 1.08
CA ARG A 34 -0.05 14.43 1.42
C ARG A 34 -1.10 15.53 1.65
N LEU A 35 -2.26 15.39 1.03
CA LEU A 35 -3.41 16.24 1.33
C LEU A 35 -3.92 15.97 2.76
N GLY A 36 -4.26 17.04 3.48
CA GLY A 36 -4.85 16.93 4.82
C GLY A 36 -6.03 15.95 4.82
N THR A 37 -6.18 15.19 5.91
CA THR A 37 -7.21 14.14 6.14
C THR A 37 -7.12 12.86 5.29
N MET A 38 -6.17 12.75 4.34
CA MET A 38 -6.09 11.53 3.50
C MET A 38 -5.49 10.29 4.18
N SER A 39 -4.76 10.41 5.31
CA SER A 39 -4.18 9.22 5.98
C SER A 39 -5.22 8.20 6.44
N MET A 40 -6.39 8.65 6.91
CA MET A 40 -7.44 7.74 7.35
C MET A 40 -8.06 6.98 6.17
N ALA A 41 -8.29 7.68 5.05
CA ALA A 41 -8.79 7.06 3.84
C ALA A 41 -7.78 6.05 3.26
N ASP A 42 -6.49 6.39 3.26
CA ASP A 42 -5.41 5.51 2.81
C ASP A 42 -5.34 4.22 3.64
N CYS A 43 -5.29 4.34 4.98
CA CYS A 43 -5.29 3.19 5.88
C CYS A 43 -6.52 2.28 5.70
N MET A 44 -7.72 2.86 5.60
CA MET A 44 -8.96 2.09 5.48
C MET A 44 -9.06 1.39 4.12
N VAL A 45 -8.83 2.12 3.03
CA VAL A 45 -9.00 1.58 1.67
C VAL A 45 -7.95 0.53 1.36
N PHE A 46 -6.65 0.85 1.54
CA PHE A 46 -5.61 -0.15 1.29
C PHE A 46 -5.63 -1.29 2.32
N GLY A 47 -6.14 -1.05 3.53
CA GLY A 47 -6.38 -2.12 4.51
C GLY A 47 -7.42 -3.13 4.03
N MET A 48 -8.53 -2.65 3.46
CA MET A 48 -9.54 -3.52 2.84
C MET A 48 -8.99 -4.24 1.62
N VAL A 49 -8.30 -3.53 0.72
CA VAL A 49 -7.67 -4.14 -0.47
C VAL A 49 -6.66 -5.22 -0.08
N ALA A 50 -5.84 -4.97 0.96
CA ALA A 50 -4.92 -5.99 1.48
C ALA A 50 -5.68 -7.22 1.95
N ALA A 51 -6.73 -7.05 2.76
CA ALA A 51 -7.53 -8.16 3.28
C ALA A 51 -8.22 -8.98 2.17
N GLU A 52 -8.72 -8.33 1.11
CA GLU A 52 -9.36 -9.00 -0.03
C GLU A 52 -8.39 -9.79 -0.91
N ASN A 53 -7.10 -9.45 -0.88
CA ASN A 53 -6.06 -10.05 -1.72
C ASN A 53 -5.15 -11.03 -0.97
N ILE A 54 -5.36 -11.25 0.34
CA ILE A 54 -4.67 -12.29 1.13
C ILE A 54 -5.00 -13.70 0.60
#